data_AF-A0A4U3AD27-F1
#
_entry.id   AF-A0A4U3AD27-F1
#
_cell.length_a   1.000
_cell.length_b   1.000
_cell.length_c   1.000
_cell.angle_alpha   90.00
_cell.angle_beta   90.00
_cell.angle_gamma   90.00
#
_symmetry.space_group_name_H-M   'P 1'
#
loop_
_entity.id
_entity.type
_entity.pdbx_description
1 polymer ?
#
loop_
_entity_poly.entity_id
_entity_poly.type
_entity_poly.pdbx_seq_one_letter_code
_entity_poly.pdbx_strand_id
1 'polypeptide(L)' 'RKVPLPRFLYGDAKIVESYDETLQCFRIHVQVRNVLIGSLFSYKGTFVERK' A
#
# COMPACT_ATOMS: atom_id res chain seq x y z
N ARG A 1 -4.20 6.04 29.70
CA ARG A 1 -5.01 6.84 28.73
C ARG A 1 -4.21 6.93 27.43
N LYS A 2 -4.79 6.61 26.26
CA LYS A 2 -4.09 6.76 24.96
C LYS A 2 -4.31 8.18 24.45
N VAL A 3 -3.23 8.87 24.06
CA VAL A 3 -3.32 10.17 23.39
C VAL A 3 -3.41 9.90 21.89
N PRO A 4 -4.46 10.40 21.19
CA PRO A 4 -4.56 10.24 19.75
C PRO A 4 -3.43 11.00 19.06
N LEU A 5 -2.84 10.38 18.04
CA LEU A 5 -1.76 10.96 17.28
C LEU A 5 -2.32 12.17 16.48
N PRO A 6 -1.58 13.28 16.33
CA PRO A 6 -1.97 14.36 15.43
C PRO A 6 -2.14 13.88 13.98
N ARG A 7 -3.15 14.42 13.27
CA ARG A 7 -3.49 14.00 11.89
C ARG A 7 -2.34 14.12 10.90
N PHE A 8 -1.47 15.11 11.07
CA PHE A 8 -0.30 15.30 10.19
C PHE A 8 0.76 14.19 10.34
N LEU A 9 0.69 13.37 11.40
CA LEU A 9 1.53 12.18 11.57
C LEU A 9 0.90 10.91 11.00
N TYR A 10 -0.29 11.00 10.39
CA TYR A 10 -0.97 9.84 9.80
C TYR A 10 -0.31 9.49 8.46
N GLY A 11 -0.36 8.21 8.10
CA GLY A 11 -0.03 7.75 6.76
C GLY A 11 -1.28 7.69 5.88
N ASP A 12 -1.21 8.22 4.67
CA ASP A 12 -2.14 7.97 3.57
C ASP A 12 -1.66 6.74 2.78
N ALA A 13 -2.55 5.78 2.56
CA ALA A 13 -2.23 4.54 1.86
C ALA A 13 -2.98 4.47 0.52
N LYS A 14 -2.21 4.35 -0.56
CA LYS A 14 -2.73 4.10 -1.91
C LYS A 14 -2.36 2.68 -2.33
N ILE A 15 -3.39 1.89 -2.63
CA ILE A 15 -3.26 0.53 -3.16
C ILE A 15 -3.81 0.52 -4.59
N VAL A 16 -3.03 -0.04 -5.52
CA VAL A 16 -3.47 -0.30 -6.90
C VAL A 16 -3.28 -1.79 -7.17
N GLU A 17 -4.36 -2.44 -7.57
CA GLU A 17 -4.39 -3.86 -7.92
C GLU A 17 -4.86 -4.03 -9.37
N SER A 18 -4.31 -5.03 -10.05
CA SER A 18 -4.67 -5.38 -11.41
C SER A 18 -4.40 -6.86 -11.65
N TYR A 19 -5.18 -7.50 -12.51
CA TYR A 19 -4.86 -8.85 -12.99
C TYR A 19 -4.02 -8.77 -14.27
N ASP A 20 -2.96 -9.58 -14.33
CA ASP A 20 -2.17 -9.78 -15.54
C ASP A 20 -2.64 -11.06 -16.23
N GLU A 21 -3.39 -10.90 -17.32
CA GLU A 21 -3.91 -12.00 -18.14
C GLU A 21 -2.81 -12.85 -18.79
N THR A 22 -1.64 -12.28 -19.07
CA THR A 22 -0.53 -13.03 -19.70
C THR A 22 0.17 -13.93 -18.68
N LEU A 23 0.40 -13.41 -17.48
CA LEU A 23 1.08 -14.13 -16.40
C LEU A 23 0.13 -14.90 -15.47
N GLN A 24 -1.18 -14.76 -15.69
CA GLN A 24 -2.25 -15.37 -14.92
C GLN A 24 -2.09 -15.11 -13.41
N CYS A 25 -1.75 -13.87 -13.04
CA CYS A 25 -1.49 -13.49 -11.65
C CYS A 25 -2.00 -12.09 -11.32
N PHE A 26 -2.27 -11.84 -10.04
CA PHE A 26 -2.57 -10.50 -9.54
C PHE A 26 -1.30 -9.73 -9.31
N ARG A 27 -1.30 -8.45 -9.68
CA ARG A 27 -0.27 -7.46 -9.36
C ARG A 27 -0.80 -6.51 -8.31
N ILE A 28 0.05 -6.17 -7.35
CA ILE A 28 -0.25 -5.17 -6.33
C ILE A 28 0.87 -4.14 -6.27
N HIS A 29 0.48 -2.89 -6.10
CA HIS A 29 1.38 -1.79 -5.82
C HIS A 29 0.83 -0.98 -4.66
N VAL A 30 1.58 -0.98 -3.56
CA VAL A 30 1.25 -0.25 -2.34
C VAL A 30 2.21 0.92 -2.18
N GLN A 31 1.65 2.08 -1.86
CA GLN A 31 2.40 3.27 -1.49
C GLN A 31 1.79 3.87 -0.24
N VAL A 32 2.61 4.12 0.77
CA VAL A 32 2.20 4.83 1.99
C VAL A 32 3.02 6.09 2.13
N ARG A 33 2.33 7.20 2.35
CA ARG A 33 2.91 8.54 2.42
C ARG A 33 2.45 9.27 3.67
N ASN A 34 3.28 10.12 4.23
CA ASN A 34 2.95 11.07 5.28
C ASN A 34 3.14 12.49 4.76
N VAL A 35 2.30 13.43 5.19
CA VAL A 35 2.32 14.80 4.65
C VAL A 35 3.60 15.57 4.99
N LEU A 36 4.30 15.19 6.06
CA LEU A 36 5.54 15.84 6.49
C LEU A 36 6.80 15.18 5.90
N ILE A 37 6.82 13.85 5.86
CA ILE A 37 8.04 13.07 5.57
C ILE A 37 8.03 12.53 4.12
N GLY A 38 6.90 12.60 3.41
CA GLY A 38 6.76 12.04 2.08
C GLY A 38 6.54 10.53 2.12
N SER A 39 7.27 9.75 1.32
CA SER A 39 7.08 8.29 1.27
C SER A 39 7.55 7.62 2.56
N LEU A 40 6.65 6.92 3.25
CA LEU A 40 6.99 6.10 4.40
C LEU A 40 7.45 4.70 3.98
N PHE A 41 6.69 4.04 3.11
CA PHE A 41 7.09 2.77 2.50
C PHE A 41 6.33 2.51 1.21
N SER A 42 6.88 1.64 0.37
CA SER A 42 6.21 1.14 -0.83
C SER A 42 6.66 -0.27 -1.14
N TYR A 43 5.77 -1.08 -1.71
CA TYR A 43 6.17 -2.36 -2.30
C TYR A 43 5.36 -2.66 -3.54
N LYS A 44 5.95 -3.51 -4.38
CA LYS A 44 5.28 -4.13 -5.52
C LYS A 44 5.38 -5.63 -5.37
N GLY A 45 4.33 -6.32 -5.76
CA GLY A 45 4.29 -7.78 -5.66
C GLY A 45 3.34 -8.38 -6.68
N THR A 46 3.45 -9.69 -6.78
CA THR A 46 2.48 -10.53 -7.49
C THR A 46 2.02 -11.65 -6.58
N PHE A 47 0.75 -12.01 -6.66
CA PHE A 47 0.22 -13.16 -5.95
C PHE A 47 -0.77 -13.93 -6.82
N VAL A 48 -0.96 -15.20 -6.48
CA VAL A 48 -1.97 -16.08 -7.05
C VAL A 48 -2.79 -16.63 -5.91
N GLU A 49 -4.10 -16.79 -6.10
CA GLU A 49 -4.93 -17.50 -5.14
C GLU A 49 -4.47 -18.95 -5.07
N ARG A 50 -4.28 -19.46 -3.85
CA ARG A 50 -3.98 -20.87 -3.60
C ARG A 50 -5.20 -21.49 -2.94
N LYS A 51 -5.61 -22.66 -3.42
CA LYS A 51 -6.62 -23.51 -2.78
C LYS A 51 -6.01 -24.28 -1.62
#